data_AF-A0A534BTD8-F1
#
_entry.id   AF-A0A534BTD8-F1
#
_cell.length_a   1.000
_cell.length_b   1.000
_cell.length_c   1.000
_cell.angle_alpha   90.00
_cell.angle_beta   90.00
_cell.angle_gamma   90.00
#
_symmetry.space_group_name_H-M   'P 1'
#
loop_
_entity.id
_entity.type
_entity.pdbx_description
1 polymer ?
#
loop_
_entity_poly.entity_id
_entity_poly.type
_entity_poly.pdbx_seq_one_letter_code
_entity_poly.pdbx_strand_id
1 'polypeptide(L)'
;MRWNGTGYDAKFDGKEYPIKGDPGHTVVTVKRIDPNTVEEIDHRQGKVVDEIRLAAAKDGKTIDVTDKDLAHGQTTTYTLEKQQ
;
A
#
# COMPACT_ATOMS: atom_id res chain seq x y z
N MET A 1 -14.46 -24.02 0.48
CA MET A 1 -13.35 -23.20 1.01
C MET A 1 -13.93 -21.97 1.67
N ARG A 2 -13.63 -21.72 2.95
CA ARG A 2 -13.97 -20.45 3.62
C ARG A 2 -12.79 -19.50 3.40
N TRP A 3 -12.95 -18.56 2.50
CA TRP A 3 -11.98 -17.47 2.33
C TRP A 3 -12.23 -16.43 3.41
N ASN A 4 -11.21 -16.07 4.18
CA ASN A 4 -11.27 -15.12 5.29
C ASN A 4 -10.59 -13.77 4.98
N GLY A 5 -10.43 -13.45 3.69
CA GLY A 5 -9.82 -12.21 3.21
C GLY A 5 -8.31 -12.32 2.96
N THR A 6 -7.74 -11.22 2.45
CA THR A 6 -6.30 -11.01 2.30
C THR A 6 -5.77 -10.18 3.47
N GLY A 7 -4.49 -10.35 3.82
CA GLY A 7 -3.84 -9.45 4.79
C GLY A 7 -2.36 -9.75 4.98
N TYR A 8 -1.62 -8.78 5.51
CA TYR A 8 -0.20 -8.90 5.81
C TYR A 8 0.15 -8.12 7.09
N ASP A 9 1.33 -8.40 7.64
CA ASP A 9 1.96 -7.63 8.72
C ASP A 9 3.39 -7.34 8.27
N ALA A 10 3.69 -6.06 8.04
CA ALA A 10 4.93 -5.60 7.43
C ALA A 10 5.54 -4.48 8.27
N LYS A 11 6.87 -4.43 8.31
CA LYS A 11 7.63 -3.31 8.90
C LYS A 11 7.96 -2.29 7.83
N PHE A 12 8.18 -1.05 8.24
CA PHE A 12 8.70 0.03 7.38
C PHE A 12 10.20 -0.13 7.06
N ASP A 13 10.70 -1.35 6.90
CA ASP A 13 12.11 -1.65 6.66
C ASP A 13 12.44 -1.95 5.19
N GLY A 14 11.47 -1.79 4.30
CA GLY A 14 11.63 -2.01 2.86
C GLY A 14 11.86 -3.47 2.46
N LYS A 15 11.67 -4.41 3.38
CA LYS A 15 11.75 -5.84 3.07
C LYS A 15 10.44 -6.36 2.49
N GLU A 16 10.54 -7.50 1.84
CA GLU A 16 9.41 -8.23 1.27
C GLU A 16 8.61 -8.96 2.34
N TYR A 17 7.29 -8.77 2.33
CA TYR A 17 6.33 -9.48 3.17
C TYR A 17 5.21 -10.07 2.28
N PRO A 18 4.86 -11.35 2.39
CA PRO A 18 3.82 -11.94 1.55
C PRO A 18 2.41 -11.53 2.03
N ILE A 19 1.52 -11.25 1.07
CA ILE A 19 0.08 -11.13 1.37
C ILE A 19 -0.48 -12.53 1.61
N LYS A 20 -0.95 -12.78 2.84
CA LYS A 20 -1.59 -14.04 3.21
C LYS A 20 -2.99 -14.09 2.60
N GLY A 21 -3.33 -15.25 2.06
CA GLY A 21 -4.64 -15.45 1.44
C GLY A 21 -4.81 -14.60 0.18
N ASP A 22 -3.75 -14.33 -0.59
CA ASP A 22 -3.87 -13.81 -1.96
C ASP A 22 -3.51 -14.92 -2.97
N PRO A 23 -4.40 -15.32 -3.90
CA PRO A 23 -4.09 -16.31 -4.92
C PRO A 23 -3.08 -15.76 -5.95
N GLY A 24 -2.94 -14.44 -6.04
CA GLY A 24 -1.97 -13.76 -6.89
C GLY A 24 -0.53 -13.86 -6.38
N HIS A 25 -0.30 -14.39 -5.17
CA HIS A 25 1.01 -14.44 -4.52
C HIS A 25 1.71 -13.08 -4.48
N THR A 26 0.95 -12.02 -4.21
CA THR A 26 1.48 -10.66 -4.10
C THR A 26 2.41 -10.55 -2.88
N VAL A 27 3.52 -9.83 -3.08
CA VAL A 27 4.51 -9.51 -2.06
C VAL A 27 4.58 -8.00 -1.92
N VAL A 28 4.48 -7.50 -0.70
CA VAL A 28 4.54 -6.06 -0.41
C VAL A 28 5.90 -5.68 0.13
N THR A 29 6.35 -4.48 -0.21
CA THR A 29 7.43 -3.79 0.52
C THR A 29 6.89 -2.46 1.04
N VAL A 30 7.16 -2.14 2.29
CA VAL A 30 6.66 -0.91 2.92
C VAL A 30 7.82 -0.12 3.51
N LYS A 31 7.84 1.19 3.29
CA LYS A 31 8.85 2.10 3.85
C LYS A 31 8.25 3.43 4.28
N ARG A 32 8.89 4.09 5.25
CA ARG A 32 8.67 5.51 5.54
C ARG A 32 9.51 6.33 4.59
N ILE A 33 8.90 7.29 3.90
CA ILE A 33 9.63 8.25 3.07
C ILE A 33 10.07 9.44 3.92
N ASP A 34 9.21 9.87 4.83
CA ASP A 34 9.44 10.97 5.77
C ASP A 34 8.54 10.76 7.02
N PRO A 35 8.54 11.67 8.02
CA PRO A 35 7.74 11.50 9.23
C PRO A 35 6.22 11.34 9.02
N ASN A 36 5.69 11.83 7.90
CA ASN A 36 4.27 11.89 7.60
C ASN A 36 3.86 11.05 6.38
N THR A 37 4.82 10.44 5.68
CA THR A 37 4.57 9.73 4.42
C THR A 37 5.09 8.30 4.44
N VAL A 38 4.25 7.36 4.02
CA VAL A 38 4.62 5.96 3.77
C VAL A 38 4.41 5.60 2.30
N GLU A 39 5.20 4.64 1.84
CA GLU A 39 5.09 4.05 0.50
C GLU A 39 4.99 2.53 0.63
N GLU A 40 4.04 1.95 -0.09
CA GLU A 40 3.82 0.53 -0.28
C GLU A 40 4.01 0.20 -1.77
N ILE A 41 4.74 -0.88 -2.05
CA ILE A 41 4.98 -1.36 -3.41
C ILE A 41 4.57 -2.83 -3.48
N ASP A 42 3.65 -3.13 -4.38
CA ASP A 42 3.16 -4.47 -4.60
C ASP A 42 3.92 -5.13 -5.75
N HIS A 43 4.40 -6.33 -5.49
CA HIS A 43 5.11 -7.16 -6.46
C HIS A 43 4.29 -8.41 -6.75
N ARG A 44 4.08 -8.71 -8.03
CA ARG A 44 3.49 -9.96 -8.49
C ARG A 44 4.42 -10.59 -9.51
N GLN A 45 4.80 -11.85 -9.29
CA GLN A 45 5.74 -12.58 -10.16
C GLN A 45 7.06 -11.81 -10.40
N GLY A 46 7.58 -11.15 -9.36
CA GLY A 46 8.81 -10.37 -9.43
C GLY A 46 8.73 -9.03 -10.17
N LYS A 47 7.52 -8.59 -10.56
CA LYS A 47 7.27 -7.28 -11.19
C LYS A 47 6.51 -6.39 -10.24
N VAL A 48 6.87 -5.10 -10.21
CA VAL A 48 6.05 -4.08 -9.56
C VAL A 48 4.74 -3.95 -10.32
N VAL A 49 3.62 -4.07 -9.60
CA VAL A 49 2.27 -3.92 -10.15
C VAL A 49 1.54 -2.71 -9.58
N ASP A 50 1.95 -2.24 -8.39
CA ASP A 50 1.35 -1.09 -7.74
C ASP A 50 2.37 -0.26 -6.95
N GLU A 51 2.18 1.06 -6.93
CA GLU A 51 2.87 1.98 -6.04
C GLU A 51 1.86 2.86 -5.30
N ILE A 52 1.74 2.67 -3.99
CA ILE A 52 0.79 3.39 -3.15
C ILE A 52 1.55 4.32 -2.20
N ARG A 53 1.15 5.59 -2.17
CA ARG A 53 1.68 6.60 -1.26
C ARG A 53 0.57 7.17 -0.40
N LEU A 54 0.81 7.15 0.91
CA LEU A 54 -0.09 7.72 1.92
C LEU A 54 0.64 8.86 2.62
N ALA A 55 0.17 10.10 2.44
CA ALA A 55 0.75 11.30 3.03
C ALA A 55 -0.22 11.92 4.04
N ALA A 56 0.08 11.75 5.33
CA ALA A 56 -0.74 12.31 6.40
C ALA A 56 -0.49 13.81 6.60
N ALA A 57 -1.55 14.61 6.68
CA ALA A 57 -1.43 16.02 7.02
C ALA A 57 -0.86 16.22 8.44
N LYS A 58 -0.14 17.31 8.66
CA LYS A 58 0.50 17.61 9.95
C LYS A 58 -0.49 17.74 11.11
N ASP A 59 -1.71 18.15 10.82
CA ASP A 59 -2.79 18.27 11.82
C ASP A 59 -3.49 16.92 12.12
N GLY A 60 -3.12 15.86 11.40
CA GLY A 60 -3.66 14.51 11.56
C GLY A 60 -5.13 14.37 11.16
N LYS A 61 -5.68 15.32 10.38
CA LYS A 61 -7.09 15.29 9.98
C LYS A 61 -7.32 14.62 8.65
N THR A 62 -6.33 14.59 7.77
CA THR A 62 -6.44 14.00 6.44
C THR A 62 -5.23 13.15 6.07
N ILE A 63 -5.43 12.25 5.12
CA ILE A 63 -4.37 11.51 4.42
C ILE A 63 -4.64 11.66 2.92
N ASP A 64 -3.68 12.22 2.19
CA ASP A 64 -3.70 12.19 0.73
C ASP A 64 -3.15 10.86 0.25
N VAL A 65 -3.92 10.18 -0.59
CA VAL A 65 -3.57 8.90 -1.18
C VAL A 65 -3.28 9.08 -2.67
N THR A 66 -2.16 8.54 -3.11
CA THR A 66 -1.87 8.34 -4.53
C THR A 66 -1.59 6.86 -4.74
N ASP A 67 -2.40 6.23 -5.59
CA ASP A 67 -2.28 4.84 -6.01
C ASP A 67 -1.93 4.85 -7.50
N LYS A 68 -0.82 4.22 -7.84
CA LYS A 68 -0.41 4.00 -9.23
C LYS A 68 -0.47 2.50 -9.55
N ASP A 69 -1.59 2.09 -10.09
CA ASP A 69 -1.74 0.79 -10.75
C ASP A 69 -0.86 0.75 -12.03
N LEU A 70 0.38 0.30 -11.86
CA LEU A 70 1.34 0.15 -12.95
C LEU A 70 0.97 -1.00 -13.89
N ALA A 71 0.20 -1.98 -13.41
CA ALA A 71 -0.26 -3.10 -14.22
C ALA A 71 -1.25 -2.65 -15.30
N HIS A 72 -2.07 -1.64 -15.02
CA HIS A 72 -3.06 -1.10 -15.96
C HIS A 72 -2.76 0.33 -16.44
N GLY A 73 -1.68 0.94 -15.97
CA GLY A 73 -1.28 2.29 -16.36
C GLY A 73 -2.24 3.37 -15.86
N GLN A 74 -2.84 3.16 -14.69
CA GLN A 74 -3.83 4.06 -14.10
C GLN A 74 -3.25 4.76 -12.87
N THR A 75 -3.85 5.89 -12.51
CA THR A 75 -3.50 6.60 -11.28
C THR A 75 -4.78 7.10 -10.64
N THR A 76 -4.95 6.75 -9.37
CA THR A 76 -6.08 7.17 -8.55
C THR A 76 -5.57 8.04 -7.42
N THR A 77 -6.23 9.18 -7.20
CA THR A 77 -5.92 10.08 -6.08
C THR A 77 -7.18 10.41 -5.31
N TYR A 78 -7.11 10.38 -3.99
CA TYR A 78 -8.20 10.77 -3.11
C TYR A 78 -7.67 11.19 -1.74
N THR A 79 -8.49 11.95 -1.01
CA THR A 79 -8.18 12.36 0.37
C THR A 79 -9.09 11.61 1.32
N LEU A 80 -8.50 10.94 2.31
CA LEU A 80 -9.20 10.35 3.43
C LEU A 80 -9.34 11.39 4.54
N GLU A 81 -10.55 11.57 5.06
CA GLU A 81 -10.80 12.38 6.24
C GLU A 81 -10.87 11.50 7.50
N LYS A 82 -10.29 11.98 8.59
CA LYS A 82 -10.43 11.32 9.89
C LYS A 82 -11.89 11.38 10.36
N GLN A 83 -12.47 10.21 10.59
CA GLN A 83 -13.81 10.09 11.16
C GLN A 83 -13.87 10.75 12.56
N GLN A 84 -14.94 11.50 12.82
CA GLN A 84 -15.24 12.13 14.11
C GLN A 84 -15.65 11.12 15.17
#